data_AF-A0A851NQT6-F1
#
_entry.id   AF-A0A851NQT6-F1
#
_cell.length_a   1.000
_cell.length_b   1.000
_cell.length_c   1.000
_cell.angle_alpha   90.00
_cell.angle_beta   90.00
_cell.angle_gamma   90.00
#
_symmetry.space_group_name_H-M   'P 1'
#
loop_
_entity.id
_entity.type
_entity.pdbx_description
1 polymer ?
#
loop_
_entity_poly.entity_id
_entity_poly.type
_entity_poly.pdbx_seq_one_letter_code
_entity_poly.pdbx_strand_id
1 'polypeptide(L)'
;GDLLPADGIFIQGNDLKIDESSLTGESDQVRKSVDKDPMLLSGTHVMEGSGRMLVTAVGVNSQTGIIFTLLGAGGEEEEKKDKKGK
;
A
#
# COMPACT_ATOMS: atom_id res chain seq x y z
N GLY A 1 -4.75 2.25 12.57
CA GLY A 1 -4.05 3.53 12.37
C GLY A 1 -4.25 3.95 10.93
N ASP A 2 -3.19 4.40 10.27
CA ASP A 2 -3.27 4.95 8.92
C ASP A 2 -3.19 3.86 7.85
N LEU A 3 -3.90 4.05 6.74
CA LEU A 3 -3.81 3.20 5.55
C LEU A 3 -2.58 3.63 4.73
N LEU A 4 -1.78 2.67 4.28
CA LEU A 4 -0.66 2.97 3.39
C LEU A 4 -1.20 3.35 1.99
N PRO A 5 -0.88 4.56 1.48
CA PRO A 5 -1.40 5.02 0.20
C PRO A 5 -0.60 4.52 -1.01
N ALA A 6 0.60 3.96 -0.79
CA ALA A 6 1.55 3.60 -1.84
C ALA A 6 2.46 2.46 -1.38
N ASP A 7 3.10 1.80 -2.34
CA ASP A 7 4.12 0.80 -2.06
C ASP A 7 5.49 1.46 -1.84
N GLY A 8 6.29 0.88 -0.97
CA GLY A 8 7.61 1.39 -0.70
C GLY A 8 8.51 0.52 0.15
N ILE A 9 9.67 1.08 0.43
CA ILE A 9 10.72 0.47 1.24
C ILE A 9 10.89 1.31 2.50
N PHE A 10 10.77 0.68 3.65
CA PHE A 10 11.03 1.26 4.96
C PHE A 10 12.48 1.74 5.04
N ILE A 11 12.68 3.03 5.36
CA ILE A 11 14.00 3.64 5.48
C ILE A 11 14.36 3.81 6.97
N GLN A 12 13.41 4.27 7.78
CA GLN A 12 13.64 4.60 9.18
C GLN A 12 12.31 4.69 9.92
N GLY A 13 12.28 4.34 11.20
CA GLY A 13 11.08 4.48 12.02
C GLY A 13 11.26 3.89 13.41
N ASN A 14 10.20 4.00 14.22
CA ASN A 14 10.14 3.47 15.58
C ASN A 14 8.99 2.46 15.67
N ASP A 15 9.36 1.21 15.93
CA ASP A 15 8.48 0.06 16.16
C ASP A 15 7.28 -0.05 15.20
N LEU A 16 7.53 0.17 13.90
CA LEU A 16 6.47 0.14 12.90
C LEU A 16 5.93 -1.29 12.77
N LYS A 17 4.63 -1.46 13.06
CA LYS A 17 3.88 -2.71 12.88
C LYS A 17 2.72 -2.48 11.94
N ILE A 18 2.59 -3.37 10.97
CA ILE A 18 1.57 -3.29 9.93
C ILE A 18 0.72 -4.55 9.95
N ASP A 19 -0.58 -4.36 9.73
CA ASP A 19 -1.52 -5.43 9.45
C ASP A 19 -1.56 -5.68 7.93
N GLU A 20 -1.06 -6.85 7.53
CA GLU A 20 -1.00 -7.30 6.14
C GLU A 20 -2.12 -8.26 5.75
N SER A 21 -3.10 -8.47 6.65
CA SER A 21 -4.24 -9.37 6.41
C SER A 21 -5.04 -9.03 5.16
N SER A 22 -5.05 -7.76 4.76
CA SER A 22 -5.73 -7.29 3.54
C SER A 22 -5.10 -7.82 2.25
N LEU A 23 -3.82 -8.21 2.28
CA LEU A 23 -3.09 -8.75 1.13
C LEU A 23 -2.80 -10.24 1.26
N THR A 24 -2.36 -10.69 2.44
CA THR A 24 -1.91 -12.08 2.65
C THR A 24 -3.03 -12.98 3.17
N GLY A 25 -4.07 -12.41 3.79
CA GLY A 25 -5.08 -13.15 4.55
C GLY A 25 -4.59 -13.65 5.91
N GLU A 26 -3.38 -13.29 6.33
CA GLU A 26 -2.83 -13.63 7.64
C GLU A 26 -3.03 -12.46 8.61
N SER A 27 -3.64 -12.71 9.77
CA SER A 27 -3.99 -11.66 10.74
C SER A 27 -2.84 -11.22 11.65
N ASP A 28 -1.65 -11.79 11.47
CA ASP A 28 -0.51 -11.49 12.33
C ASP A 28 0.09 -10.13 11.97
N GLN A 29 0.36 -9.32 13.00
CA GLN A 29 1.01 -8.02 12.81
C GLN A 29 2.48 -8.22 12.46
N VAL A 30 2.91 -7.62 11.36
CA VAL A 30 4.26 -7.75 10.85
C VAL A 30 5.10 -6.54 11.27
N ARG A 31 6.22 -6.82 11.95
CA ARG A 31 7.17 -5.78 12.38
C ARG A 31 8.13 -5.43 11.26
N LYS A 32 8.12 -4.16 10.85
CA LYS A 32 8.92 -3.66 9.73
C LYS A 32 10.29 -3.18 10.20
N SER A 33 11.32 -3.56 9.46
CA SER A 33 12.71 -3.18 9.73
C SER A 33 13.55 -3.26 8.47
N VAL A 34 14.59 -2.43 8.39
CA VAL A 34 15.46 -2.34 7.20
C VAL A 34 16.13 -3.69 6.90
N ASP A 35 16.49 -4.46 7.94
CA ASP A 35 17.32 -5.66 7.80
C ASP A 35 16.53 -6.97 7.59
N LYS A 36 15.25 -7.02 7.98
CA LYS A 36 14.43 -8.26 7.88
C LYS A 36 13.29 -8.16 6.90
N ASP A 37 12.50 -7.10 7.02
CA ASP A 37 11.28 -6.93 6.24
C ASP A 37 11.02 -5.45 6.01
N PRO A 38 11.67 -4.87 4.99
CA PRO A 38 11.56 -3.47 4.71
C PRO A 38 10.38 -3.15 3.78
N MET A 39 9.65 -4.13 3.25
CA MET A 39 8.58 -3.84 2.30
C MET A 39 7.34 -3.30 3.00
N LEU A 40 6.76 -2.27 2.41
CA LEU A 40 5.56 -1.59 2.84
C LEU A 40 4.60 -1.55 1.66
N LEU A 41 3.45 -2.19 1.78
CA LEU A 41 2.52 -2.36 0.66
C LEU A 41 1.28 -1.47 0.83
N SER A 42 0.82 -0.87 -0.26
CA SER A 42 -0.40 -0.09 -0.28
C SER A 42 -1.60 -0.93 0.16
N GLY A 43 -2.60 -0.30 0.75
CA GLY A 43 -3.80 -1.02 1.20
C GLY A 43 -3.64 -1.79 2.52
N THR A 44 -2.44 -1.81 3.10
CA THR A 44 -2.19 -2.33 4.46
C THR A 44 -2.37 -1.24 5.52
N HIS A 45 -2.59 -1.63 6.78
CA HIS A 45 -2.86 -0.70 7.87
C HIS A 45 -1.70 -0.61 8.86
N VAL A 46 -1.28 0.61 9.19
CA VAL A 46 -0.38 0.85 10.33
C VAL A 46 -1.15 0.58 11.62
N MET A 47 -0.64 -0.35 12.41
CA MET A 47 -1.20 -0.70 13.71
C MET A 47 -0.51 0.03 14.84
N GLU A 48 0.82 0.12 14.77
CA GLU A 48 1.64 0.75 15.79
C GLU A 48 2.89 1.38 15.16
N GLY A 49 3.42 2.38 15.87
CA GLY A 49 4.71 2.98 15.55
C GLY A 49 4.59 4.05 14.47
N SER A 50 5.75 4.44 13.95
CA SER A 50 5.86 5.43 12.88
C SER A 50 7.09 5.16 12.05
N GLY A 51 7.08 5.60 10.80
CA GLY A 51 8.21 5.41 9.91
C GLY A 51 8.19 6.33 8.71
N ARG A 52 9.29 6.29 7.97
CA ARG A 52 9.49 6.92 6.67
C ARG A 52 9.81 5.83 5.67
N MET A 53 9.26 5.99 4.49
CA MET A 53 9.43 5.06 3.39
C MET A 53 9.86 5.76 2.12
N LEU A 54 10.64 5.06 1.31
CA LEU A 54 10.90 5.41 -0.08
C LEU A 54 9.73 4.86 -0.89
N VAL A 55 8.97 5.73 -1.53
CA VAL A 55 7.90 5.30 -2.44
C VAL A 55 8.52 4.65 -3.67
N THR A 56 8.06 3.45 -4.01
CA THR A 56 8.54 2.68 -5.17
C THR A 56 7.49 2.55 -6.26
N ALA A 57 6.21 2.47 -5.89
CA ALA A 57 5.11 2.38 -6.85
C ALA A 57 3.83 3.02 -6.30
N VAL A 58 3.00 3.54 -7.21
CA VAL A 58 1.73 4.22 -6.93
C VAL A 58 0.66 3.84 -7.95
N GLY A 59 -0.62 3.96 -7.57
CA GLY A 59 -1.75 3.75 -8.47
C GLY A 59 -1.74 2.34 -9.08
N VAL A 60 -2.00 2.24 -10.39
CA VAL A 60 -2.03 0.97 -11.13
C VAL A 60 -0.72 0.18 -11.09
N ASN A 61 0.39 0.83 -10.72
CA ASN A 61 1.70 0.18 -10.61
C ASN A 61 1.98 -0.40 -9.22
N SER A 62 1.17 -0.08 -8.20
CA SER A 62 1.32 -0.69 -6.87
C SER A 62 0.76 -2.13 -6.88
N GLN A 63 1.15 -2.95 -5.91
CA GLN A 63 0.64 -4.31 -5.72
C GLN A 63 -0.89 -4.29 -5.64
N THR A 64 -1.45 -3.39 -4.85
CA THR A 64 -2.90 -3.21 -4.77
C THR A 64 -3.49 -2.81 -6.11
N GLY A 65 -2.86 -1.87 -6.85
CA GLY A 65 -3.34 -1.44 -8.16
C GLY A 65 -3.32 -2.56 -9.21
N ILE A 66 -2.27 -3.38 -9.20
CA ILE A 66 -2.15 -4.56 -10.06
C ILE A 66 -3.24 -5.58 -9.71
N ILE A 67 -3.44 -5.88 -8.43
CA ILE A 67 -4.52 -6.78 -7.97
C ILE A 67 -5.88 -6.25 -8.42
N PHE A 68 -6.15 -4.96 -8.23
CA PHE A 68 -7.41 -4.33 -8.64
C PHE A 68 -7.63 -4.42 -10.16
N THR A 69 -6.57 -4.23 -10.93
CA THR A 69 -6.60 -4.35 -12.39
C THR A 69 -6.86 -5.79 -12.82
N LEU A 70 -6.22 -6.78 -12.19
CA LEU A 70 -6.43 -8.21 -12.46
C LEU A 70 -7.84 -8.68 -12.09
N LEU A 71 -8.42 -8.11 -11.04
CA LEU A 71 -9.81 -8.35 -10.64
C LEU A 71 -10.84 -7.67 -11.57
N GLY A 72 -10.38 -7.00 -12.64
CA GLY A 72 -11.25 -6.32 -13.61
C GLY A 72 -11.81 -4.99 -13.10
N ALA A 73 -11.31 -4.49 -11.97
CA ALA A 73 -11.75 -3.23 -11.37
C ALA A 73 -10.89 -2.02 -11.79
N GLY A 74 -9.82 -2.23 -12.57
CA GLY A 74 -8.92 -1.19 -13.11
C GLY A 74 -9.41 -0.47 -14.37
N GLY A 75 -10.71 -0.55 -14.71
CA GLY A 75 -11.21 -0.14 -16.03
C GLY A 75 -12.09 1.11 -16.11
N GLU A 76 -12.46 1.78 -15.01
CA GLU A 76 -13.53 2.81 -15.09
C GLU A 76 -13.25 4.18 -14.44
N GLU A 77 -12.09 4.40 -13.81
CA GLU A 77 -11.85 5.67 -13.09
C GLU A 77 -11.14 6.76 -13.91
N GLU A 78 -10.47 6.44 -15.02
CA GLU A 78 -9.84 7.47 -15.88
C GLU A 78 -10.81 8.07 -16.92
N GLU A 79 -11.88 7.40 -17.34
CA GLU A 79 -12.78 7.92 -18.40
C GLU A 79 -13.80 8.99 -17.93
N LYS A 80 -14.00 9.19 -16.62
CA LYS A 80 -15.08 10.09 -16.13
C LYS A 80 -14.67 11.55 -15.89
N LYS A 81 -13.39 11.93 -16.07
CA LYS A 81 -12.96 13.34 -15.89
C LYS A 81 -13.05 14.20 -17.16
N ASP A 82 -13.10 13.62 -18.35
CA ASP A 82 -13.09 14.40 -19.60
C ASP A 82 -14.48 14.79 -20.14
N LYS A 83 -15.58 14.30 -19.54
CA LYS A 83 -16.95 14.60 -20.03
C LYS A 83 -17.71 15.69 -19.27
N LYS A 84 -17.09 16.41 -18.32
CA LYS A 84 -17.76 17.47 -17.54
C LYS A 84 -17.35 18.91 -17.90
N GLY A 85 -16.65 19.08 -19.02
CA GLY A 85 -16.21 20.38 -19.53
C GLY A 85 -16.48 20.53 -21.03
N LYS A 86 -17.74 20.40 -21.46
CA LYS A 86 -18.19 20.96 -22.74
C LYS A 86 -19.65 21.34 -22.67
#